data_AF-X1KMN1-F1
#
_entry.id   AF-X1KMN1-F1
#
_cell.length_a   1.000
_cell.length_b   1.000
_cell.length_c   1.000
_cell.angle_alpha   90.00
_cell.angle_beta   90.00
_cell.angle_gamma   90.00
#
_symmetry.space_group_name_H-M   'P 1'
#
loop_
_entity.id
_entity.type
_entity.pdbx_description
1 polymer ?
#
loop_
_entity_poly.entity_id
_entity_poly.type
_entity_poly.pdbx_seq_one_letter_code
_entity_poly.pdbx_strand_id
1 'polypeptide(L)'
;SVTSWLFPLLVALAIVATVQYFLGRRKNLILMREYANVIEHALKPIDKTYTWVGGYIGFKAEYKVKQEVVKTVKATLHLKPRLSLFYYPIAKLTMRHDKLYVVMETSKDIAGEAHLIQKGMYRMIPPGIEHVEKFHKKDVKLGDRDFEMLYQDGKGERHLLPWAQSLKVDFKGIKHLSFTSSTNVIYA
;
A
#
# COMPACT_ATOMS: atom_id res chain seq x y z
N SER A 1 23.57 -46.43 0.81
CA SER A 1 22.59 -46.46 -0.30
C SER A 1 21.54 -45.35 -0.25
N VAL A 2 21.64 -44.34 0.63
CA VAL A 2 20.71 -43.18 0.66
C VAL A 2 20.96 -42.19 -0.49
N THR A 3 22.12 -42.24 -1.15
CA THR A 3 22.59 -41.24 -2.12
C THR A 3 21.91 -41.30 -3.50
N SER A 4 21.44 -42.47 -3.96
CA SER A 4 21.01 -42.64 -5.35
C SER A 4 19.67 -41.99 -5.70
N TRP A 5 18.75 -41.86 -4.74
CA TRP A 5 17.42 -41.25 -4.97
C TRP A 5 17.38 -39.77 -4.58
N LEU A 6 18.30 -39.31 -3.73
CA LEU A 6 18.39 -37.90 -3.33
C LEU A 6 18.77 -37.00 -4.50
N PHE A 7 19.71 -37.44 -5.34
CA PHE A 7 20.14 -36.66 -6.50
C PHE A 7 19.00 -36.36 -7.49
N PRO A 8 18.24 -37.36 -8.01
CA PRO A 8 17.13 -37.07 -8.91
C PRO A 8 16.02 -36.25 -8.25
N LEU A 9 15.77 -36.42 -6.95
CA LEU A 9 14.82 -35.60 -6.21
C LEU A 9 15.25 -34.12 -6.17
N LEU A 10 16.54 -33.84 -5.88
CA LEU A 10 17.07 -32.49 -5.87
C LEU A 10 17.01 -31.84 -7.25
N VAL A 11 17.32 -32.60 -8.30
CA VAL A 11 17.20 -32.14 -9.69
C VAL A 11 15.74 -31.79 -10.01
N ALA A 12 14.80 -32.68 -9.69
CA ALA A 12 13.37 -32.43 -9.88
C ALA A 12 12.90 -31.17 -9.11
N LEU A 13 13.33 -31.02 -7.86
CA LEU A 13 13.02 -29.84 -7.04
C LEU A 13 13.58 -28.55 -7.64
N ALA A 14 14.81 -28.58 -8.17
CA ALA A 14 15.43 -27.44 -8.83
C ALA A 14 14.67 -27.03 -10.10
N ILE A 15 14.23 -28.00 -10.90
CA ILE A 15 13.39 -27.76 -12.08
C ILE A 15 12.07 -27.10 -11.66
N VAL A 16 11.37 -27.66 -10.66
CA VAL A 16 10.10 -27.12 -10.16
C VAL A 16 10.28 -25.70 -9.62
N ALA A 17 11.33 -25.45 -8.83
CA ALA A 17 11.63 -24.11 -8.30
C ALA A 17 11.90 -23.10 -9.42
N THR A 18 12.62 -23.51 -10.46
CA THR A 18 12.93 -22.68 -11.62
C THR A 18 11.67 -22.34 -12.42
N VAL A 19 10.82 -23.33 -12.72
CA VAL A 19 9.55 -23.11 -13.42
C VAL A 19 8.64 -22.18 -12.60
N GLN A 20 8.50 -22.44 -11.30
CA GLN A 20 7.70 -21.60 -10.40
C GLN A 20 8.22 -20.15 -10.38
N TYR A 21 9.54 -19.95 -10.39
CA TYR A 21 10.15 -18.63 -10.45
C TYR A 21 9.68 -17.83 -11.67
N PHE A 22 9.79 -18.41 -12.87
CA PHE A 22 9.41 -17.72 -14.11
C PHE A 22 7.91 -17.45 -14.20
N LEU A 23 7.07 -18.40 -13.78
CA LEU A 23 5.62 -18.22 -13.73
C LEU A 23 5.22 -17.13 -12.73
N GLY A 24 5.80 -17.15 -11.53
CA GLY A 24 5.56 -16.15 -10.50
C GLY A 24 6.03 -14.76 -10.90
N ARG A 25 7.23 -14.66 -11.49
CA ARG A 25 7.78 -13.43 -12.07
C ARG A 25 6.85 -12.84 -13.11
N ARG A 26 6.38 -13.64 -14.08
CA ARG A 26 5.46 -13.18 -15.13
C ARG A 26 4.17 -12.61 -14.52
N LYS A 27 3.58 -13.32 -13.56
CA LYS A 27 2.36 -12.85 -12.87
C LYS A 27 2.57 -11.53 -12.15
N ASN A 28 3.66 -11.38 -11.39
CA ASN A 28 3.92 -10.13 -10.69
C ASN A 28 4.21 -8.97 -11.65
N LEU A 29 4.91 -9.21 -12.76
CA LEU A 29 5.14 -8.17 -13.78
C LEU A 29 3.84 -7.67 -14.42
N ILE A 30 2.90 -8.59 -14.70
CA ILE A 30 1.57 -8.23 -15.22
C ILE A 30 0.84 -7.35 -14.21
N LEU A 31 0.79 -7.77 -12.94
CA LEU A 31 0.16 -6.99 -11.87
C LEU A 31 0.81 -5.60 -11.72
N MET A 32 2.15 -5.53 -11.64
CA MET A 32 2.87 -4.26 -11.54
C MET A 32 2.48 -3.30 -12.67
N ARG A 33 2.38 -3.81 -13.91
CA ARG A 33 1.96 -3.03 -15.06
C ARG A 33 0.51 -2.59 -14.96
N GLU A 34 -0.40 -3.46 -14.56
CA GLU A 34 -1.82 -3.12 -14.38
C GLU A 34 -2.01 -2.02 -13.34
N TYR A 35 -1.37 -2.15 -12.16
CA TYR A 35 -1.40 -1.11 -11.13
C TYR A 35 -0.81 0.21 -11.62
N ALA A 36 0.36 0.17 -12.26
CA ALA A 36 1.00 1.36 -12.82
C ALA A 36 0.08 2.03 -13.85
N ASN A 37 -0.49 1.27 -14.78
CA ASN A 37 -1.41 1.79 -15.79
C ASN A 37 -2.63 2.46 -15.14
N VAL A 38 -3.31 1.81 -14.20
CA VAL A 38 -4.48 2.40 -13.53
C VAL A 38 -4.13 3.72 -12.85
N ILE A 39 -2.99 3.77 -12.14
CA ILE A 39 -2.52 4.99 -11.47
C ILE A 39 -2.19 6.08 -12.50
N GLU A 40 -1.44 5.76 -13.55
CA GLU A 40 -1.07 6.70 -14.59
C GLU A 40 -2.30 7.26 -15.34
N HIS A 41 -3.29 6.42 -15.63
CA HIS A 41 -4.53 6.86 -16.28
C HIS A 41 -5.33 7.82 -15.38
N ALA A 42 -5.34 7.57 -14.07
CA ALA A 42 -5.99 8.43 -13.10
C ALA A 42 -5.26 9.77 -12.91
N LEU A 43 -3.92 9.73 -12.79
CA LEU A 43 -3.11 10.91 -12.44
C LEU A 43 -2.72 11.77 -13.64
N LYS A 44 -2.59 11.17 -14.84
CA LYS A 44 -2.05 11.81 -16.05
C LYS A 44 -0.74 12.57 -15.76
N PRO A 45 0.31 11.87 -15.30
CA PRO A 45 1.53 12.52 -14.84
C PRO A 45 2.31 13.19 -15.97
N ILE A 46 2.98 14.29 -15.66
CA ILE A 46 3.90 14.98 -16.58
C ILE A 46 5.30 14.33 -16.59
N ASP A 47 5.67 13.71 -15.47
CA ASP A 47 6.95 13.04 -15.27
C ASP A 47 6.75 11.86 -14.32
N LYS A 48 7.49 10.78 -14.53
CA LYS A 48 7.35 9.54 -13.77
C LYS A 48 8.69 8.84 -13.58
N THR A 49 8.97 8.45 -12.35
CA THR A 49 10.16 7.69 -11.97
C THR A 49 9.75 6.40 -11.28
N TYR A 50 10.38 5.28 -11.63
CA TYR A 50 10.15 3.98 -11.00
C TYR A 50 11.42 3.40 -10.41
N THR A 51 11.32 2.97 -9.16
CA THR A 51 12.34 2.21 -8.44
C THR A 51 11.78 0.83 -8.10
N TRP A 52 12.44 -0.21 -8.61
CA TRP A 52 12.01 -1.59 -8.39
C TRP A 52 12.33 -2.02 -6.95
N VAL A 53 11.41 -2.76 -6.32
CA VAL A 53 11.57 -3.24 -4.95
C VAL A 53 11.68 -4.75 -4.97
N GLY A 54 12.79 -5.29 -4.43
CA GLY A 54 13.06 -6.73 -4.34
C GLY A 54 12.94 -7.46 -5.68
N GLY A 55 13.36 -6.81 -6.77
CA GLY A 55 13.17 -7.28 -8.13
C GLY A 55 11.70 -7.22 -8.54
N TYR A 56 11.00 -8.35 -8.48
CA TYR A 56 9.64 -8.48 -9.02
C TYR A 56 8.56 -8.50 -7.92
N ILE A 57 8.83 -7.97 -6.74
CA ILE A 57 7.87 -7.98 -5.62
C ILE A 57 7.21 -6.61 -5.41
N GLY A 58 7.45 -5.65 -6.30
CA GLY A 58 6.85 -4.33 -6.18
C GLY A 58 7.67 -3.22 -6.82
N PHE A 59 7.19 -2.00 -6.63
CA PHE A 59 7.88 -0.79 -7.05
C PHE A 59 7.55 0.38 -6.11
N LYS A 60 8.41 1.38 -6.12
CA LYS A 60 8.10 2.75 -5.70
C LYS A 60 8.04 3.61 -6.96
N ALA A 61 6.95 4.31 -7.17
CA ALA A 61 6.74 5.22 -8.27
C ALA A 61 6.57 6.63 -7.73
N GLU A 62 7.18 7.58 -8.40
CA GLU A 62 7.01 9.01 -8.15
C GLU A 62 6.46 9.67 -9.40
N TYR A 63 5.27 10.27 -9.27
CA TYR A 63 4.53 10.90 -10.36
C TYR A 63 4.43 12.39 -10.10
N LYS A 64 5.00 13.22 -10.97
CA LYS A 64 4.73 14.66 -10.93
C LYS A 64 3.45 14.93 -11.71
N VAL A 65 2.56 15.73 -11.14
CA VAL A 65 1.26 16.05 -11.73
C VAL A 65 1.12 17.55 -11.94
N LYS A 66 0.43 17.95 -13.01
CA LYS A 66 0.17 19.37 -13.30
C LYS A 66 -1.15 19.80 -12.65
N GLN A 67 -1.20 19.76 -11.32
CA GLN A 67 -2.35 20.23 -10.54
C GLN A 67 -1.91 21.38 -9.62
N GLU A 68 -2.85 22.27 -9.27
CA GLU A 68 -2.52 23.42 -8.43
C GLU A 68 -2.20 23.01 -6.98
N VAL A 69 -2.89 21.98 -6.48
CA VAL A 69 -2.85 21.58 -5.07
C VAL A 69 -1.91 20.39 -4.83
N VAL A 70 -1.95 19.37 -5.69
CA VAL A 70 -1.07 18.19 -5.59
C VAL A 70 0.10 18.39 -6.53
N LYS A 71 1.34 18.29 -6.02
CA LYS A 71 2.56 18.42 -6.84
C LYS A 71 3.08 17.06 -7.27
N THR A 72 3.15 16.15 -6.31
CA THR A 72 3.78 14.84 -6.47
C THR A 72 2.90 13.76 -5.84
N VAL A 73 2.75 12.64 -6.53
CA VAL A 73 2.11 11.44 -5.99
C VAL A 73 3.11 10.31 -5.97
N LYS A 74 3.39 9.79 -4.79
CA LYS A 74 4.26 8.63 -4.56
C LYS A 74 3.41 7.40 -4.35
N ALA A 75 3.59 6.37 -5.18
CA ALA A 75 2.88 5.11 -5.06
C ALA A 75 3.87 3.98 -4.76
N THR A 76 3.66 3.25 -3.67
CA THR A 76 4.47 2.06 -3.32
C THR A 76 3.60 0.82 -3.42
N LEU A 77 3.93 -0.07 -4.35
CA LEU A 77 3.27 -1.36 -4.52
C LEU A 77 4.13 -2.46 -3.90
N HIS A 78 3.54 -3.28 -3.03
CA HIS A 78 4.12 -4.50 -2.50
C HIS A 78 3.25 -5.70 -2.89
N LEU A 79 3.79 -6.57 -3.72
CA LEU A 79 3.18 -7.81 -4.16
C LEU A 79 3.70 -8.99 -3.33
N LYS A 80 2.85 -10.01 -3.17
CA LYS A 80 3.31 -11.31 -2.68
C LYS A 80 4.45 -11.84 -3.56
N PRO A 81 5.43 -12.53 -2.97
CA PRO A 81 6.60 -13.06 -3.68
C PRO A 81 6.25 -14.36 -4.43
N ARG A 82 5.38 -14.27 -5.44
CA ARG A 82 4.87 -15.41 -6.21
C ARG A 82 5.96 -16.22 -6.91
N LEU A 83 7.12 -15.61 -7.15
CA LEU A 83 8.31 -16.24 -7.73
C LEU A 83 9.03 -17.21 -6.76
N SER A 84 8.83 -17.09 -5.46
CA SER A 84 9.53 -17.93 -4.48
C SER A 84 8.70 -19.16 -4.16
N LEU A 85 9.15 -20.34 -4.63
CA LEU A 85 8.46 -21.61 -4.39
C LEU A 85 8.22 -21.84 -2.89
N PHE A 86 9.26 -21.64 -2.07
CA PHE A 86 9.21 -21.97 -0.63
C PHE A 86 8.61 -20.87 0.22
N TYR A 87 8.83 -19.59 -0.14
CA TYR A 87 8.34 -18.48 0.67
C TYR A 87 6.90 -18.09 0.33
N TYR A 88 6.42 -18.36 -0.89
CA TYR A 88 5.06 -17.98 -1.29
C TYR A 88 3.95 -18.63 -0.44
N PRO A 89 4.01 -19.92 -0.03
CA PRO A 89 3.06 -20.50 0.92
C PRO A 89 3.02 -19.75 2.25
N ILE A 90 4.18 -19.40 2.80
CA ILE A 90 4.30 -18.63 4.04
C ILE A 90 3.67 -17.24 3.84
N ALA A 91 4.00 -16.56 2.75
CA ALA A 91 3.45 -15.25 2.42
C ALA A 91 1.93 -15.27 2.19
N LYS A 92 1.35 -16.37 1.70
CA LYS A 92 -0.11 -16.51 1.62
C LYS A 92 -0.77 -16.56 2.99
N LEU A 93 -0.11 -17.14 3.99
CA LEU A 93 -0.61 -17.24 5.35
C LEU A 93 -0.43 -15.94 6.13
N THR A 94 0.73 -15.29 5.99
CA THR A 94 1.08 -14.10 6.78
C THR A 94 0.63 -12.79 6.14
N MET A 95 0.58 -12.71 4.81
CA MET A 95 0.08 -11.56 4.06
C MET A 95 -1.26 -11.92 3.45
N ARG A 96 -2.35 -11.24 3.80
CA ARG A 96 -3.66 -11.53 3.19
C ARG A 96 -3.73 -11.09 1.72
N HIS A 97 -3.35 -9.85 1.44
CA HIS A 97 -3.44 -9.24 0.11
C HIS A 97 -2.14 -8.56 -0.28
N ASP A 98 -2.00 -8.25 -1.58
CA ASP A 98 -1.03 -7.28 -2.05
C ASP A 98 -1.39 -5.89 -1.48
N LYS A 99 -0.40 -5.01 -1.34
CA LYS A 99 -0.57 -3.71 -0.69
C LYS A 99 -0.14 -2.60 -1.64
N LEU A 100 -0.97 -1.57 -1.74
CA LEU A 100 -0.64 -0.33 -2.43
C LEU A 100 -0.71 0.79 -1.38
N TYR A 101 0.29 1.65 -1.39
CA TYR A 101 0.35 2.85 -0.58
C TYR A 101 0.47 4.04 -1.50
N VAL A 102 -0.38 5.05 -1.32
CA VAL A 102 -0.39 6.27 -2.12
C VAL A 102 -0.20 7.46 -1.20
N VAL A 103 0.80 8.27 -1.50
CA VAL A 103 1.12 9.49 -0.77
C VAL A 103 1.05 10.65 -1.74
N MET A 104 0.22 11.64 -1.45
CA MET A 104 0.09 12.85 -2.26
C MET A 104 0.71 14.01 -1.50
N GLU A 105 1.74 14.62 -2.08
CA GLU A 105 2.39 15.82 -1.54
C GLU A 105 1.66 17.06 -2.04
N THR A 106 1.24 17.91 -1.10
CA THR A 106 0.47 19.11 -1.42
C THR A 106 1.34 20.36 -1.44
N SER A 107 0.97 21.32 -2.28
CA SER A 107 1.57 22.66 -2.34
C SER A 107 1.03 23.59 -1.27
N LYS A 108 -0.17 23.30 -0.76
CA LYS A 108 -0.88 24.05 0.28
C LYS A 108 -0.76 23.32 1.60
N ASP A 109 -0.66 24.09 2.68
CA ASP A 109 -0.60 23.55 4.03
C ASP A 109 -1.92 22.85 4.39
N ILE A 110 -1.82 21.60 4.81
CA ILE A 110 -2.94 20.83 5.33
C ILE A 110 -3.23 21.31 6.75
N ALA A 111 -4.42 21.90 6.94
CA ALA A 111 -4.85 22.38 8.25
C ALA A 111 -5.30 21.23 9.16
N GLY A 112 -4.48 20.90 10.15
CA GLY A 112 -4.76 19.88 11.15
C GLY A 112 -4.28 18.48 10.74
N GLU A 113 -3.92 17.67 11.73
CA GLU A 113 -3.51 16.27 11.53
C GLU A 113 -4.64 15.33 11.94
N ALA A 114 -5.03 14.43 11.03
CA ALA A 114 -6.03 13.41 11.28
C ALA A 114 -5.74 12.12 10.51
N HIS A 115 -6.13 10.99 11.09
CA HIS A 115 -5.99 9.66 10.52
C HIS A 115 -7.29 8.87 10.72
N LEU A 116 -7.72 8.16 9.70
CA LEU A 116 -8.79 7.17 9.73
C LEU A 116 -8.15 5.79 9.54
N ILE A 117 -8.21 4.97 10.58
CA ILE A 117 -7.57 3.65 10.60
C ILE A 117 -8.64 2.58 10.74
N GLN A 118 -8.66 1.59 9.85
CA GLN A 118 -9.65 0.52 9.94
C GLN A 118 -9.45 -0.28 11.23
N LYS A 119 -10.53 -0.50 11.99
CA LYS A 119 -10.45 -1.27 13.24
C LYS A 119 -9.96 -2.69 13.00
N GLY A 120 -9.10 -3.17 13.89
CA GLY A 120 -8.49 -4.50 13.82
C GLY A 120 -7.36 -4.65 12.79
N MET A 121 -7.03 -3.60 12.03
CA MET A 121 -5.90 -3.62 11.10
C MET A 121 -4.56 -3.56 11.83
N TYR A 122 -4.44 -2.65 12.80
CA TYR A 122 -3.26 -2.54 13.62
C TYR A 122 -3.57 -3.00 15.04
N ARG A 123 -2.74 -3.92 15.57
CA ARG A 123 -2.77 -4.29 16.99
C ARG A 123 -2.15 -3.23 17.89
N MET A 124 -1.30 -2.38 17.32
CA MET A 124 -0.59 -1.27 17.98
C MET A 124 -0.77 0.01 17.14
N ILE A 125 -0.31 1.14 17.64
CA ILE A 125 -0.35 2.41 16.89
C ILE A 125 0.32 2.25 15.52
N PRO A 126 -0.28 2.72 14.41
CA PRO A 126 0.35 2.67 13.11
C PRO A 126 1.71 3.41 13.11
N PRO A 127 2.77 2.81 12.55
CA PRO A 127 4.05 3.50 12.42
C PRO A 127 3.89 4.76 11.56
N GLY A 128 4.43 5.88 12.01
CA GLY A 128 4.35 7.18 11.32
C GLY A 128 3.35 8.18 11.90
N ILE A 129 2.63 7.83 12.97
CA ILE A 129 1.88 8.80 13.78
C ILE A 129 2.74 9.20 14.97
N GLU A 130 3.29 10.41 14.93
CA GLU A 130 4.07 10.95 16.03
C GLU A 130 3.14 11.48 17.13
N HIS A 131 3.53 11.35 18.40
CA HIS A 131 2.80 11.91 19.54
C HIS A 131 1.30 11.52 19.63
N VAL A 132 1.00 10.23 19.49
CA VAL A 132 -0.39 9.72 19.48
C VAL A 132 -1.17 10.06 20.74
N GLU A 133 -0.47 10.27 21.86
CA GLU A 133 -1.05 10.76 23.12
C GLU A 133 -1.77 12.11 22.98
N LYS A 134 -1.44 12.91 21.95
CA LYS A 134 -2.06 14.21 21.68
C LYS A 134 -3.33 14.11 20.83
N PHE A 135 -3.65 12.92 20.31
CA PHE A 135 -4.80 12.73 19.43
C PHE A 135 -6.05 12.36 20.23
N HIS A 136 -7.15 13.05 19.89
CA HIS A 136 -8.48 12.60 20.26
C HIS A 136 -8.89 11.41 19.40
N LYS A 137 -9.68 10.50 19.99
CA LYS A 137 -10.15 9.28 19.32
C LYS A 137 -11.66 9.30 19.15
N LYS A 138 -12.13 8.87 18.00
CA LYS A 138 -13.56 8.74 17.71
C LYS A 138 -13.82 7.57 16.78
N ASP A 139 -14.88 6.82 17.06
CA ASP A 139 -15.32 5.77 16.17
C ASP A 139 -16.13 6.34 15.01
N VAL A 140 -15.79 5.89 13.80
CA VAL A 140 -16.42 6.33 12.56
C VAL A 140 -16.76 5.11 11.72
N LYS A 141 -17.95 5.12 11.12
CA LYS A 141 -18.36 4.10 10.16
C LYS A 141 -18.24 4.65 8.74
N LEU A 142 -17.49 3.96 7.88
CA LEU A 142 -17.37 4.25 6.45
C LEU A 142 -17.77 3.01 5.66
N GLY A 143 -18.92 3.09 4.98
CA GLY A 143 -19.52 1.95 4.31
C GLY A 143 -19.90 0.82 5.29
N ASP A 144 -19.42 -0.40 5.02
CA ASP A 144 -19.61 -1.59 5.85
C ASP A 144 -18.53 -1.77 6.93
N ARG A 145 -17.62 -0.79 7.10
CA ARG A 145 -16.44 -0.91 7.98
C ARG A 145 -16.40 0.13 9.08
N ASP A 146 -15.90 -0.30 10.23
CA ASP A 146 -15.60 0.56 11.36
C ASP A 146 -14.13 1.02 11.29
N PHE A 147 -13.94 2.32 11.49
CA PHE A 147 -12.68 3.01 11.56
C PHE A 147 -12.53 3.69 12.92
N GLU A 148 -11.30 3.73 13.43
CA GLU A 148 -10.90 4.62 14.51
C GLU A 148 -10.31 5.88 13.87
N MET A 149 -10.91 7.03 14.17
CA MET A 149 -10.41 8.33 13.79
C MET A 149 -9.55 8.89 14.90
N LEU A 150 -8.32 9.26 14.54
CA LEU A 150 -7.40 10.01 15.39
C LEU A 150 -7.31 11.43 14.84
N TYR A 151 -7.48 12.46 15.66
CA TYR A 151 -7.26 13.85 15.24
C TYR A 151 -6.63 14.70 16.35
N GLN A 152 -5.69 15.58 15.99
CA GLN A 152 -5.07 16.52 16.95
C GLN A 152 -5.97 17.73 17.22
N ASP A 153 -6.62 18.25 16.18
CA ASP A 153 -7.50 19.41 16.27
C ASP A 153 -8.83 19.16 15.54
N GLY A 154 -9.84 19.98 15.83
CA GLY A 154 -11.15 19.86 15.17
C GLY A 154 -11.12 20.19 13.67
N LYS A 155 -10.02 20.73 13.13
CA LYS A 155 -9.91 21.04 11.69
C LYS A 155 -9.61 19.77 10.89
N GLY A 156 -8.68 18.94 11.39
CA GLY A 156 -8.37 17.64 10.79
C GLY A 156 -9.62 16.76 10.67
N GLU A 157 -10.47 16.75 11.72
CA GLU A 157 -11.76 16.05 11.68
C GLU A 157 -12.69 16.58 10.57
N ARG A 158 -12.89 17.91 10.56
CA ARG A 158 -13.79 18.58 9.63
C ARG A 158 -13.40 18.44 8.16
N HIS A 159 -12.14 18.20 7.86
CA HIS A 159 -11.67 18.04 6.48
C HIS A 159 -11.56 16.58 6.05
N LEU A 160 -10.93 15.72 6.88
CA LEU A 160 -10.66 14.33 6.49
C LEU A 160 -11.94 13.49 6.43
N LEU A 161 -12.84 13.63 7.39
CA LEU A 161 -14.02 12.78 7.47
C LEU A 161 -14.98 13.00 6.28
N PRO A 162 -15.37 14.24 5.93
CA PRO A 162 -16.21 14.48 4.75
C PRO A 162 -15.53 14.06 3.45
N TRP A 163 -14.21 14.28 3.33
CA TRP A 163 -13.46 13.80 2.17
C TRP A 163 -13.53 12.27 2.05
N ALA A 164 -13.27 11.55 3.14
CA ALA A 164 -13.35 10.09 3.14
C ALA A 164 -14.77 9.59 2.81
N GLN A 165 -15.81 10.23 3.34
CA GLN A 165 -17.21 9.90 3.03
C GLN A 165 -17.58 10.19 1.56
N SER A 166 -16.91 11.12 0.90
CA SER A 166 -17.13 11.42 -0.51
C SER A 166 -16.55 10.38 -1.48
N LEU A 167 -15.66 9.50 -0.99
CA LEU A 167 -15.02 8.48 -1.81
C LEU A 167 -16.02 7.37 -2.19
N LYS A 168 -16.17 7.14 -3.50
CA LYS A 168 -16.98 6.04 -4.05
C LYS A 168 -16.12 4.79 -4.23
N VAL A 169 -15.78 4.16 -3.12
CA VAL A 169 -14.83 3.03 -3.05
C VAL A 169 -15.31 1.92 -2.12
N ASP A 170 -14.81 0.71 -2.33
CA ASP A 170 -14.99 -0.39 -1.36
C ASP A 170 -14.01 -0.20 -0.18
N PHE A 171 -14.54 0.23 0.97
CA PHE A 171 -13.78 0.46 2.19
C PHE A 171 -13.18 -0.83 2.79
N LYS A 172 -13.57 -2.02 2.33
CA LYS A 172 -12.88 -3.28 2.70
C LYS A 172 -11.41 -3.29 2.29
N GLY A 173 -11.08 -2.62 1.18
CA GLY A 173 -9.72 -2.49 0.66
C GLY A 173 -8.89 -1.40 1.34
N ILE A 174 -9.54 -0.42 1.97
CA ILE A 174 -8.88 0.75 2.57
C ILE A 174 -8.54 0.47 4.02
N LYS A 175 -7.27 0.65 4.38
CA LYS A 175 -6.76 0.35 5.72
C LYS A 175 -6.45 1.59 6.53
N HIS A 176 -6.02 2.65 5.86
CA HIS A 176 -5.57 3.88 6.49
C HIS A 176 -5.72 5.03 5.52
N LEU A 177 -6.39 6.09 5.92
CA LEU A 177 -6.40 7.38 5.23
C LEU A 177 -5.87 8.44 6.21
N SER A 178 -5.07 9.40 5.76
CA SER A 178 -4.66 10.50 6.65
C SER A 178 -4.39 11.80 5.95
N PHE A 179 -4.56 12.87 6.71
CA PHE A 179 -4.09 14.22 6.46
C PHE A 179 -3.01 14.50 7.50
N THR A 180 -1.77 14.65 7.03
CA THR A 180 -0.61 14.82 7.91
C THR A 180 0.01 16.18 7.64
N SER A 181 -0.27 17.12 8.55
CA SER A 181 0.15 18.52 8.45
C SER A 181 1.66 18.69 8.62
N SER A 182 2.31 17.89 9.47
CA SER A 182 3.76 17.94 9.75
C SER A 182 4.62 17.71 8.51
N THR A 183 4.15 16.86 7.58
CA THR A 183 4.85 16.52 6.33
C THR A 183 4.11 17.02 5.09
N ASN A 184 2.97 17.69 5.28
CA ASN A 184 2.09 18.20 4.23
C ASN A 184 1.71 17.15 3.17
N VAL A 185 1.29 15.97 3.65
CA VAL A 185 0.92 14.83 2.80
C VAL A 185 -0.47 14.29 3.12
N ILE A 186 -1.11 13.77 2.07
CA ILE A 186 -2.30 12.93 2.17
C ILE A 186 -1.88 11.48 1.93
N TYR A 187 -2.24 10.58 2.83
CA TYR A 187 -1.95 9.15 2.75
C TYR A 187 -3.21 8.33 2.46
N ALA A 188 -3.10 7.34 1.60
CA ALA A 188 -4.16 6.37 1.30
C ALA A 188 -3.62 4.97 0.98
#